data_AF-A0A9X4E5E9-F1
#
_entry.id   AF-A0A9X4E5E9-F1
#
_cell.length_a   1.000
_cell.length_b   1.000
_cell.length_c   1.000
_cell.angle_alpha   90.00
_cell.angle_beta   90.00
_cell.angle_gamma   90.00
#
_symmetry.space_group_name_H-M   'P 1'
#
loop_
_entity.id
_entity.type
_entity.pdbx_description
1 polymer ?
#
loop_
_entity_poly.entity_id
_entity_poly.type
_entity_poly.pdbx_seq_one_letter_code
_entity_poly.pdbx_strand_id
1 'polypeptide(L)'
;MAVGGVSTGTTTLPAIGSNSGTTTNVSVLSYDDSFSQAGYTGFDFTNTWYSIDGYTRPFLRVEYTTNIANSHQLQLMTMDPTRDYTLARPIDLTAEMSNPSSMWNLATGFVPIGYVNGLSPITFTGSLEGGGNTITGLRIASGGPFLGLISVVGGSVNNLIIADGSVTLVDGSYDAGLLAAVNYGTITNSAVSGSITTGQSQFIGGLVGINYGTVSKDSASVFISTTSGAADIGGLVGYNGGNISNSYAAYPISGANMTNVGGLVGENGQNPNGVPASIETSYSDYAFIISGSISNIGTLVGYNSFGTVDSSYATDGGNIPFIGANGSTASVKNSSVLSYSDSLLQASYVGFDFTNVWTISAGQMPTLR
;
A
#
# COMPACT_ATOMS: atom_id res chain seq x y z
N MET A 1 -15.46 8.47 -35.41
CA MET A 1 -14.89 7.34 -34.65
C MET A 1 -16.00 6.83 -33.74
N ALA A 2 -16.64 5.72 -34.10
CA ALA A 2 -17.66 5.12 -33.26
C ALA A 2 -16.95 4.26 -32.21
N VAL A 3 -17.15 4.56 -30.94
CA VAL A 3 -16.62 3.76 -29.83
C VAL A 3 -17.51 2.53 -29.73
N GLY A 4 -16.95 1.36 -30.07
CA GLY A 4 -17.62 0.07 -29.92
C GLY A 4 -17.86 -0.22 -28.44
N GLY A 5 -19.10 -0.56 -28.09
CA GLY A 5 -19.46 -0.95 -26.73
C GLY A 5 -18.79 -2.26 -26.33
N VAL A 6 -18.46 -2.39 -25.05
CA VAL A 6 -18.00 -3.66 -24.48
C VAL A 6 -19.20 -4.50 -24.10
N SER A 7 -19.25 -5.74 -24.61
CA SER A 7 -20.29 -6.70 -24.24
C SER A 7 -19.90 -7.41 -22.95
N THR A 8 -20.73 -7.29 -21.91
CA THR A 8 -20.58 -7.99 -20.62
C THR A 8 -21.37 -9.31 -20.55
N GLY A 9 -21.76 -9.90 -21.69
CA GLY A 9 -22.55 -11.14 -21.72
C GLY A 9 -22.81 -11.71 -23.12
N THR A 10 -23.33 -12.94 -23.18
CA THR A 10 -23.50 -13.84 -24.36
C THR A 10 -24.39 -13.33 -25.50
N THR A 11 -24.84 -12.07 -25.48
CA THR A 11 -25.58 -11.44 -26.58
C THR A 11 -24.64 -10.53 -27.36
N THR A 12 -24.27 -10.95 -28.57
CA THR A 12 -23.46 -10.17 -29.51
C THR A 12 -24.24 -8.94 -29.99
N LEU A 13 -24.20 -7.86 -29.22
CA LEU A 13 -24.61 -6.56 -29.74
C LEU A 13 -23.64 -6.17 -30.86
N PRO A 14 -24.12 -5.66 -31.99
CA PRO A 14 -23.25 -5.27 -33.10
C PRO A 14 -22.34 -4.11 -32.65
N ALA A 15 -21.09 -4.11 -33.11
CA ALA A 15 -20.14 -3.01 -32.85
C ALA A 15 -20.62 -1.66 -33.41
N ILE A 16 -21.61 -1.69 -34.30
CA ILE A 16 -22.18 -0.55 -34.99
C ILE A 16 -23.70 -0.62 -34.82
N GLY A 17 -24.31 0.49 -34.39
CA GLY A 17 -25.76 0.68 -34.43
C GLY A 17 -26.29 0.94 -35.85
N SER A 18 -27.32 1.76 -36.00
CA SER A 18 -27.75 2.20 -37.34
C SER A 18 -26.74 3.21 -37.91
N ASN A 19 -26.12 2.90 -39.05
CA ASN A 19 -25.17 3.78 -39.74
C ASN A 19 -25.39 3.71 -41.27
N SER A 20 -25.41 4.87 -41.93
CA SER A 20 -25.51 5.01 -43.39
C SER A 20 -24.15 5.15 -44.10
N GLY A 21 -23.04 5.16 -43.35
CA GLY A 21 -21.66 5.22 -43.88
C GLY A 21 -20.99 3.86 -44.04
N THR A 22 -19.88 3.82 -44.79
CA THR A 22 -19.03 2.63 -44.91
C THR A 22 -18.16 2.48 -43.65
N THR A 23 -18.18 1.32 -43.02
CA THR A 23 -17.32 1.00 -41.87
C THR A 23 -16.34 -0.10 -42.24
N THR A 24 -15.05 0.19 -42.09
CA THR A 24 -13.96 -0.79 -42.20
C THR A 24 -13.25 -0.87 -40.84
N ASN A 25 -12.78 -2.06 -40.47
CA ASN A 25 -12.01 -2.31 -39.23
C ASN A 25 -12.74 -1.95 -37.92
N VAL A 26 -14.03 -2.30 -37.82
CA VAL A 26 -14.79 -2.15 -36.57
C VAL A 26 -15.12 -3.54 -36.02
N SER A 27 -14.64 -3.84 -34.82
CA SER A 27 -14.86 -5.11 -34.13
C SER A 27 -15.38 -4.89 -32.70
N VAL A 28 -16.19 -5.82 -32.21
CA VAL A 28 -16.49 -5.93 -30.77
C VAL A 28 -15.33 -6.69 -30.13
N LEU A 29 -14.78 -6.15 -29.05
CA LEU A 29 -13.85 -6.89 -28.20
C LEU A 29 -14.64 -7.56 -27.07
N SER A 30 -14.23 -8.78 -26.70
CA SER A 30 -14.68 -9.39 -25.45
C SER A 30 -14.18 -8.55 -24.26
N TYR A 31 -14.72 -8.81 -23.07
CA TYR A 31 -14.22 -8.15 -21.86
C TYR A 31 -12.72 -8.37 -21.69
N ASP A 32 -12.23 -9.61 -21.80
CA ASP A 32 -10.81 -9.94 -21.62
C ASP A 32 -9.94 -9.33 -22.74
N ASP A 33 -10.38 -9.42 -24.00
CA ASP A 33 -9.63 -8.86 -25.14
C ASP A 33 -9.54 -7.33 -25.08
N SER A 34 -10.47 -6.66 -24.38
CA SER A 34 -10.43 -5.20 -24.22
C SER A 34 -9.23 -4.70 -23.41
N PHE A 35 -8.54 -5.58 -22.68
CA PHE A 35 -7.33 -5.25 -21.93
C PHE A 35 -6.04 -5.65 -22.68
N SER A 36 -6.15 -6.26 -23.86
CA SER A 36 -4.99 -6.59 -24.68
C SER A 36 -4.76 -5.57 -25.79
N GLN A 37 -3.52 -5.07 -25.92
CA GLN A 37 -3.11 -4.20 -27.01
C GLN A 37 -3.32 -4.86 -28.39
N ALA A 38 -3.17 -6.18 -28.48
CA ALA A 38 -3.39 -6.94 -29.72
C ALA A 38 -4.84 -6.83 -30.23
N GLY A 39 -5.81 -6.57 -29.35
CA GLY A 39 -7.20 -6.34 -29.72
C GLY A 39 -7.44 -5.01 -30.45
N TYR A 40 -6.56 -4.02 -30.28
CA TYR A 40 -6.72 -2.66 -30.82
C TYR A 40 -5.93 -2.46 -32.12
N THR A 41 -6.38 -3.13 -33.19
CA THR A 41 -5.75 -3.01 -34.51
C THR A 41 -5.74 -1.55 -35.00
N GLY A 42 -4.56 -1.03 -35.32
CA GLY A 42 -4.36 0.34 -35.80
C GLY A 42 -4.18 1.41 -34.72
N PHE A 43 -4.19 1.04 -33.43
CA PHE A 43 -3.85 1.97 -32.35
C PHE A 43 -2.33 2.15 -32.26
N ASP A 44 -1.88 3.40 -32.13
CA ASP A 44 -0.49 3.74 -31.84
C ASP A 44 -0.28 3.87 -30.33
N PHE A 45 0.17 2.79 -29.70
CA PHE A 45 0.54 2.74 -28.27
C PHE A 45 1.88 3.42 -27.94
N THR A 46 2.61 3.87 -28.96
CA THR A 46 3.88 4.60 -28.76
C THR A 46 3.59 6.08 -28.54
N ASN A 47 2.77 6.70 -29.41
CA ASN A 47 2.61 8.15 -29.43
C ASN A 47 1.23 8.65 -29.00
N THR A 48 0.17 7.86 -29.18
CA THR A 48 -1.21 8.35 -28.96
C THR A 48 -1.85 7.74 -27.73
N TRP A 49 -1.79 6.42 -27.63
CA TRP A 49 -2.45 5.65 -26.59
C TRP A 49 -1.42 5.11 -25.60
N TYR A 50 -1.85 4.93 -24.36
CA TYR A 50 -1.09 4.25 -23.33
C TYR A 50 -1.97 3.14 -22.76
N SER A 51 -1.44 1.93 -22.63
CA SER A 51 -2.08 0.86 -21.87
C SER A 51 -1.04 -0.06 -21.28
N ILE A 52 -1.41 -0.71 -20.18
CA ILE A 52 -0.67 -1.77 -19.55
C ILE A 52 -1.32 -3.08 -19.99
N ASP A 53 -0.64 -3.80 -20.87
CA ASP A 53 -1.19 -4.99 -21.54
C ASP A 53 -1.65 -6.06 -20.53
N GLY A 54 -2.91 -6.46 -20.62
CA GLY A 54 -3.60 -7.38 -19.71
C GLY A 54 -4.28 -6.72 -18.50
N TYR A 55 -4.02 -5.43 -18.24
CA TYR A 55 -4.48 -4.77 -17.02
C TYR A 55 -5.40 -3.57 -17.28
N THR A 56 -5.13 -2.79 -18.33
CA THR A 56 -5.88 -1.56 -18.57
C THR A 56 -6.32 -1.43 -20.03
N ARG A 57 -7.47 -0.78 -20.23
CA ARG A 57 -7.86 -0.27 -21.55
C ARG A 57 -6.98 0.91 -21.97
N PRO A 58 -6.99 1.31 -23.26
CA PRO A 58 -6.19 2.42 -23.75
C PRO A 58 -6.61 3.79 -23.17
N PHE A 59 -5.72 4.42 -22.43
CA PHE A 59 -5.80 5.84 -22.06
C PHE A 59 -5.21 6.71 -23.16
N LEU A 60 -5.67 7.95 -23.30
CA LEU A 60 -5.00 8.92 -24.15
C LEU A 60 -3.72 9.42 -23.45
N ARG A 61 -2.58 9.36 -24.15
CA ARG A 61 -1.30 9.88 -23.63
C ARG A 61 -1.34 11.37 -23.32
N VAL A 62 -2.20 12.13 -23.99
CA VAL A 62 -2.37 13.57 -23.74
C VAL A 62 -3.01 13.88 -22.39
N GLU A 63 -3.62 12.88 -21.71
CA GLU A 63 -4.12 13.05 -20.35
C GLU A 63 -2.98 13.09 -19.32
N TYR A 64 -1.78 12.62 -19.67
CA TYR A 64 -0.61 12.64 -18.79
C TYR A 64 -0.29 14.07 -18.32
N THR A 65 -0.12 14.22 -17.02
CA THR A 65 0.21 15.47 -16.34
C THR A 65 0.89 15.15 -15.02
N THR A 66 1.68 16.08 -14.49
CA THR A 66 2.23 15.98 -13.12
C THR A 66 1.26 16.52 -12.06
N ASN A 67 0.22 17.25 -12.47
CA ASN A 67 -0.83 17.74 -11.58
C ASN A 67 -2.07 16.83 -11.69
N ILE A 68 -2.19 15.86 -10.79
CA ILE A 68 -3.11 14.74 -10.88
C ILE A 68 -4.49 15.12 -10.35
N ALA A 69 -5.50 15.12 -11.21
CA ALA A 69 -6.86 15.52 -10.87
C ALA A 69 -7.92 14.41 -11.04
N ASN A 70 -7.54 13.24 -11.55
CA ASN A 70 -8.43 12.09 -11.71
C ASN A 70 -7.66 10.76 -11.69
N SER A 71 -8.39 9.65 -11.69
CA SER A 71 -7.86 8.29 -11.60
C SER A 71 -7.02 7.88 -12.83
N HIS A 72 -7.35 8.36 -14.02
CA HIS A 72 -6.57 8.09 -15.24
C HIS A 72 -5.17 8.70 -15.12
N GLN A 73 -5.12 9.97 -14.71
CA GLN A 73 -3.87 10.71 -14.51
C GLN A 73 -3.01 10.06 -13.43
N LEU A 74 -3.64 9.57 -12.36
CA LEU A 74 -2.96 8.80 -11.31
C LEU A 74 -2.29 7.55 -11.90
N GLN A 75 -3.01 6.78 -12.72
CA GLN A 75 -2.43 5.60 -13.38
C GLN A 75 -1.30 5.98 -14.34
N LEU A 76 -1.44 7.09 -15.07
CA LEU A 76 -0.47 7.56 -16.06
C LEU A 76 0.85 8.05 -15.46
N MET A 77 0.96 8.20 -14.13
CA MET A 77 2.25 8.43 -13.46
C MET A 77 3.30 7.38 -13.85
N THR A 78 2.86 6.16 -14.16
CA THR A 78 3.73 5.07 -14.62
C THR A 78 4.49 5.37 -15.91
N MET A 79 4.08 6.39 -16.69
CA MET A 79 4.76 6.77 -17.92
C MET A 79 6.11 7.44 -17.67
N ASP A 80 6.29 8.10 -16.52
CA ASP A 80 7.56 8.73 -16.13
C ASP A 80 7.70 8.74 -14.59
N PRO A 81 8.19 7.65 -13.98
CA PRO A 81 8.32 7.53 -12.52
C PRO A 81 9.46 8.40 -11.93
N THR A 82 10.13 9.21 -12.76
CA THR A 82 11.21 10.11 -12.33
C THR A 82 10.72 11.53 -12.01
N ARG A 83 9.43 11.82 -12.25
CA ARG A 83 8.85 13.16 -12.13
C ARG A 83 8.26 13.44 -10.76
N ASP A 84 8.13 14.73 -10.48
CA ASP A 84 7.45 15.25 -9.31
C ASP A 84 5.97 15.46 -9.61
N TYR A 85 5.12 14.84 -8.81
CA TYR A 85 3.68 14.79 -8.95
C TYR A 85 3.00 15.47 -7.75
N THR A 86 1.83 16.05 -7.98
CA THR A 86 0.98 16.58 -6.92
C THR A 86 -0.47 16.18 -7.17
N LEU A 87 -1.17 15.75 -6.14
CA LEU A 87 -2.63 15.58 -6.20
C LEU A 87 -3.29 16.96 -6.18
N ALA A 88 -4.01 17.29 -7.25
CA ALA A 88 -4.70 18.56 -7.43
C ALA A 88 -6.02 18.63 -6.63
N ARG A 89 -6.59 17.46 -6.30
CA ARG A 89 -7.89 17.26 -5.66
C ARG A 89 -8.02 15.81 -5.18
N PRO A 90 -9.04 15.48 -4.38
CA PRO A 90 -9.35 14.08 -4.04
C PRO A 90 -9.68 13.25 -5.29
N ILE A 91 -9.25 11.99 -5.30
CA ILE A 91 -9.48 11.02 -6.37
C ILE A 91 -10.27 9.86 -5.78
N ASP A 92 -11.44 9.57 -6.34
CA ASP A 92 -12.29 8.45 -5.92
C ASP A 92 -12.31 7.37 -7.01
N LEU A 93 -11.79 6.19 -6.68
CA LEU A 93 -11.76 5.00 -7.55
C LEU A 93 -12.89 4.01 -7.24
N THR A 94 -13.75 4.26 -6.26
CA THR A 94 -14.78 3.30 -5.80
C THR A 94 -15.68 2.83 -6.95
N ALA A 95 -16.15 3.76 -7.78
CA ALA A 95 -16.97 3.46 -8.95
C ALA A 95 -16.17 2.76 -10.06
N GLU A 96 -14.91 3.17 -10.26
CA GLU A 96 -14.02 2.58 -11.26
C GLU A 96 -13.67 1.12 -10.92
N MET A 97 -13.57 0.78 -9.63
CA MET A 97 -13.19 -0.55 -9.14
C MET A 97 -14.33 -1.56 -9.09
N SER A 98 -15.55 -1.17 -9.50
CA SER A 98 -16.74 -2.02 -9.57
C SER A 98 -17.46 -2.00 -10.92
N ASN A 99 -17.02 -1.15 -11.86
CA ASN A 99 -17.65 -0.99 -13.17
C ASN A 99 -16.93 -1.81 -14.27
N PRO A 100 -17.57 -2.80 -14.91
CA PRO A 100 -16.95 -3.59 -16.00
C PRO A 100 -16.61 -2.78 -17.27
N SER A 101 -17.16 -1.57 -17.38
CA SER A 101 -16.85 -0.62 -18.47
C SER A 101 -15.68 0.32 -18.15
N SER A 102 -15.13 0.22 -16.92
CA SER A 102 -13.98 0.98 -16.43
C SER A 102 -12.72 0.73 -17.25
N MET A 103 -11.72 1.58 -17.04
CA MET A 103 -10.40 1.46 -17.66
C MET A 103 -9.56 0.33 -17.08
N TRP A 104 -9.86 -0.14 -15.87
CA TRP A 104 -9.11 -1.21 -15.20
C TRP A 104 -9.83 -2.54 -15.29
N ASN A 105 -9.06 -3.61 -15.44
CA ASN A 105 -9.60 -4.96 -15.33
C ASN A 105 -10.01 -5.22 -13.88
N LEU A 106 -11.29 -5.52 -13.65
CA LEU A 106 -11.81 -5.80 -12.32
C LEU A 106 -11.15 -7.01 -11.63
N ALA A 107 -10.52 -7.93 -12.36
CA ALA A 107 -9.76 -9.01 -11.74
C ALA A 107 -8.46 -8.51 -11.09
N THR A 108 -7.84 -7.46 -11.63
CA THR A 108 -6.49 -7.03 -11.28
C THR A 108 -6.46 -5.68 -10.55
N GLY A 109 -7.39 -4.78 -10.86
CA GLY A 109 -7.52 -3.45 -10.25
C GLY A 109 -6.52 -2.43 -10.81
N PHE A 110 -6.22 -1.42 -9.99
CA PHE A 110 -5.19 -0.42 -10.27
C PHE A 110 -3.82 -1.10 -10.39
N VAL A 111 -3.04 -0.69 -11.37
CA VAL A 111 -1.71 -1.27 -11.58
C VAL A 111 -0.68 -0.45 -10.80
N PRO A 112 0.11 -1.07 -9.89
CA PRO A 112 1.15 -0.39 -9.14
C PRO A 112 2.05 0.46 -10.03
N ILE A 113 2.34 1.69 -9.60
CA ILE A 113 3.29 2.55 -10.30
C ILE A 113 4.67 1.91 -10.24
N GLY A 114 5.28 1.71 -11.41
CA GLY A 114 6.54 0.98 -11.54
C GLY A 114 6.39 -0.51 -11.85
N TYR A 115 5.17 -1.04 -11.95
CA TYR A 115 4.95 -2.41 -12.38
C TYR A 115 5.48 -2.66 -13.80
N VAL A 116 6.15 -3.79 -13.98
CA VAL A 116 6.55 -4.32 -15.28
C VAL A 116 6.31 -5.82 -15.32
N ASN A 117 5.60 -6.30 -16.35
CA ASN A 117 5.24 -7.71 -16.46
C ASN A 117 6.48 -8.60 -16.65
N GLY A 118 6.66 -9.57 -15.74
CA GLY A 118 7.75 -10.55 -15.78
C GLY A 118 9.15 -9.98 -15.49
N LEU A 119 9.24 -8.73 -15.04
CA LEU A 119 10.51 -8.03 -14.77
C LEU A 119 10.50 -7.40 -13.38
N SER A 120 11.68 -6.96 -12.92
CA SER A 120 11.79 -6.14 -11.73
C SER A 120 11.05 -4.81 -11.91
N PRO A 121 10.41 -4.29 -10.85
CA PRO A 121 9.70 -3.01 -10.92
C PRO A 121 10.67 -1.86 -11.20
N ILE A 122 10.17 -0.83 -11.88
CA ILE A 122 10.87 0.45 -12.05
C ILE A 122 10.68 1.26 -10.77
N THR A 123 11.78 1.65 -10.14
CA THR A 123 11.75 2.49 -8.95
C THR A 123 11.18 3.88 -9.26
N PHE A 124 10.24 4.33 -8.42
CA PHE A 124 9.75 5.70 -8.41
C PHE A 124 10.78 6.61 -7.73
N THR A 125 11.52 7.39 -8.52
CA THR A 125 12.60 8.25 -8.03
C THR A 125 12.21 9.72 -7.93
N GLY A 126 11.05 10.10 -8.47
CA GLY A 126 10.49 11.43 -8.29
C GLY A 126 9.78 11.60 -6.93
N SER A 127 8.96 12.65 -6.82
CA SER A 127 8.16 12.92 -5.62
C SER A 127 6.65 12.82 -5.87
N LEU A 128 5.87 12.44 -4.87
CA LEU A 128 4.41 12.51 -4.86
C LEU A 128 3.93 13.30 -3.65
N GLU A 129 3.39 14.49 -3.91
CA GLU A 129 2.75 15.35 -2.92
C GLU A 129 1.24 15.15 -2.91
N GLY A 130 0.68 14.56 -1.85
CA GLY A 130 -0.76 14.38 -1.74
C GLY A 130 -1.52 15.67 -1.41
N GLY A 131 -0.87 16.66 -0.79
CA GLY A 131 -1.46 17.96 -0.47
C GLY A 131 -2.70 17.89 0.45
N GLY A 132 -2.83 16.81 1.24
CA GLY A 132 -4.01 16.54 2.06
C GLY A 132 -5.22 16.00 1.29
N ASN A 133 -5.08 15.72 0.00
CA ASN A 133 -6.12 15.07 -0.80
C ASN A 133 -6.13 13.57 -0.57
N THR A 134 -7.31 12.97 -0.68
CA THR A 134 -7.50 11.53 -0.53
C THR A 134 -7.50 10.82 -1.86
N ILE A 135 -6.93 9.61 -1.88
CA ILE A 135 -7.20 8.58 -2.88
C ILE A 135 -8.15 7.58 -2.21
N THR A 136 -9.40 7.51 -2.66
CA THR A 136 -10.44 6.67 -2.05
C THR A 136 -10.74 5.45 -2.92
N GLY A 137 -10.96 4.29 -2.30
CA GLY A 137 -11.42 3.09 -3.00
C GLY A 137 -10.37 2.47 -3.92
N LEU A 138 -9.08 2.71 -3.66
CA LEU A 138 -7.97 2.09 -4.39
C LEU A 138 -8.04 0.57 -4.23
N ARG A 139 -8.04 -0.19 -5.32
CA ARG A 139 -7.99 -1.66 -5.26
C ARG A 139 -6.88 -2.21 -6.13
N ILE A 140 -6.03 -3.06 -5.55
CA ILE A 140 -4.89 -3.70 -6.20
C ILE A 140 -5.01 -5.21 -5.92
N ALA A 141 -5.24 -6.02 -6.95
CA ALA A 141 -5.51 -7.45 -6.80
C ALA A 141 -4.58 -8.35 -7.64
N SER A 142 -3.83 -7.79 -8.60
CA SER A 142 -2.67 -8.45 -9.20
C SER A 142 -1.76 -7.45 -9.92
N GLY A 143 -0.46 -7.67 -9.83
CA GLY A 143 0.56 -6.75 -10.33
C GLY A 143 1.98 -7.27 -10.07
N GLY A 144 2.17 -8.59 -10.11
CA GLY A 144 3.45 -9.20 -9.74
C GLY A 144 3.75 -9.16 -8.23
N PRO A 145 5.01 -9.41 -7.83
CA PRO A 145 5.35 -9.67 -6.43
C PRO A 145 5.43 -8.44 -5.51
N PHE A 146 5.25 -7.22 -6.05
CA PHE A 146 5.45 -5.96 -5.34
C PHE A 146 4.18 -5.09 -5.39
N LEU A 147 3.30 -5.26 -4.41
CA LEU A 147 2.00 -4.59 -4.40
C LEU A 147 1.94 -3.39 -3.45
N GLY A 148 1.37 -2.31 -3.99
CA GLY A 148 1.07 -1.03 -3.35
C GLY A 148 0.73 -0.02 -4.42
N LEU A 149 0.26 1.18 -4.05
CA LEU A 149 0.07 2.27 -5.03
C LEU A 149 1.33 2.44 -5.89
N ILE A 150 2.51 2.38 -5.26
CA ILE A 150 3.82 2.43 -5.90
C ILE A 150 4.56 1.13 -5.56
N SER A 151 5.06 0.38 -6.55
CA SER A 151 5.79 -0.86 -6.28
C SER A 151 7.04 -0.60 -5.42
N VAL A 152 7.89 0.34 -5.85
CA VAL A 152 9.14 0.68 -5.14
C VAL A 152 9.30 2.19 -5.07
N VAL A 153 9.36 2.74 -3.85
CA VAL A 153 9.65 4.16 -3.60
C VAL A 153 11.16 4.33 -3.42
N GLY A 154 11.80 5.08 -4.31
CA GLY A 154 13.19 5.52 -4.19
C GLY A 154 13.35 7.02 -3.99
N GLY A 155 12.33 7.81 -4.36
CA GLY A 155 12.24 9.25 -4.13
C GLY A 155 11.45 9.58 -2.86
N SER A 156 10.41 10.41 -2.97
CA SER A 156 9.61 10.82 -1.81
C SER A 156 8.10 10.72 -2.01
N VAL A 157 7.38 10.38 -0.96
CA VAL A 157 5.92 10.45 -0.88
C VAL A 157 5.56 11.22 0.37
N ASN A 158 4.86 12.33 0.19
CA ASN A 158 4.55 13.25 1.28
C ASN A 158 3.05 13.58 1.27
N ASN A 159 2.45 13.75 2.45
CA ASN A 159 1.09 14.28 2.59
C ASN A 159 0.01 13.46 1.87
N LEU A 160 0.22 12.15 1.70
CA LEU A 160 -0.67 11.28 0.93
C LEU A 160 -1.66 10.56 1.84
N ILE A 161 -2.95 10.61 1.51
CA ILE A 161 -3.99 9.89 2.23
C ILE A 161 -4.62 8.85 1.29
N ILE A 162 -4.54 7.56 1.63
CA ILE A 162 -5.29 6.48 0.98
C ILE A 162 -6.42 6.06 1.92
N ALA A 163 -7.65 6.25 1.48
CA ALA A 163 -8.86 5.90 2.22
C ALA A 163 -9.54 4.69 1.58
N ASP A 164 -9.98 3.72 2.39
CA ASP A 164 -10.69 2.53 1.90
C ASP A 164 -9.92 1.79 0.79
N GLY A 165 -8.61 1.67 0.96
CA GLY A 165 -7.73 0.96 0.04
C GLY A 165 -7.77 -0.55 0.27
N SER A 166 -7.62 -1.34 -0.77
CA SER A 166 -7.54 -2.80 -0.68
C SER A 166 -6.41 -3.37 -1.52
N VAL A 167 -5.60 -4.23 -0.90
CA VAL A 167 -4.64 -5.10 -1.58
C VAL A 167 -5.06 -6.55 -1.40
N THR A 168 -5.18 -7.28 -2.49
CA THR A 168 -5.41 -8.73 -2.49
C THR A 168 -4.23 -9.42 -3.17
N LEU A 169 -3.56 -10.31 -2.44
CA LEU A 169 -2.47 -11.12 -2.97
C LEU A 169 -2.95 -12.56 -3.21
N VAL A 170 -2.56 -13.12 -4.36
CA VAL A 170 -2.59 -14.56 -4.59
C VAL A 170 -1.26 -15.18 -4.16
N ASP A 171 -1.27 -16.48 -3.83
CA ASP A 171 -0.07 -17.22 -3.40
C ASP A 171 1.12 -16.97 -4.35
N GLY A 172 2.29 -16.70 -3.78
CA GLY A 172 3.53 -16.44 -4.53
C GLY A 172 3.85 -14.96 -4.76
N SER A 173 3.06 -14.05 -4.20
CA SER A 173 3.42 -12.63 -4.09
C SER A 173 4.23 -12.39 -2.82
N TYR A 174 5.34 -11.65 -2.90
CA TYR A 174 6.30 -11.57 -1.80
C TYR A 174 5.99 -10.41 -0.85
N ASP A 175 5.77 -9.20 -1.39
CA ASP A 175 5.84 -7.97 -0.60
C ASP A 175 4.63 -7.07 -0.86
N ALA A 176 4.02 -6.57 0.22
CA ALA A 176 2.92 -5.62 0.08
C ALA A 176 2.74 -4.62 1.21
N GLY A 177 2.26 -3.45 0.81
CA GLY A 177 1.55 -2.49 1.65
C GLY A 177 0.60 -1.64 0.82
N LEU A 178 -0.29 -0.87 1.44
CA LEU A 178 -1.24 -0.04 0.68
C LEU A 178 -0.53 1.05 -0.13
N LEU A 179 0.52 1.66 0.44
CA LEU A 179 1.27 2.71 -0.23
C LEU A 179 2.39 2.12 -1.09
N ALA A 180 3.23 1.24 -0.51
CA ALA A 180 4.34 0.64 -1.25
C ALA A 180 4.66 -0.80 -0.86
N ALA A 181 5.23 -1.56 -1.79
CA ALA A 181 5.81 -2.85 -1.45
C ALA A 181 7.19 -2.68 -0.81
N VAL A 182 8.04 -1.81 -1.39
CA VAL A 182 9.39 -1.54 -0.89
C VAL A 182 9.64 -0.03 -0.85
N ASN A 183 10.22 0.46 0.25
CA ASN A 183 10.67 1.83 0.42
C ASN A 183 12.20 1.90 0.61
N TYR A 184 12.90 2.50 -0.35
CA TYR A 184 14.29 2.96 -0.23
C TYR A 184 14.39 4.47 -0.01
N GLY A 185 13.31 5.21 -0.25
CA GLY A 185 13.24 6.65 -0.19
C GLY A 185 12.68 7.17 1.14
N THR A 186 11.85 8.21 1.05
CA THR A 186 11.17 8.82 2.21
C THR A 186 9.66 8.78 2.01
N ILE A 187 8.96 8.21 2.97
CA ILE A 187 7.50 8.35 3.11
C ILE A 187 7.28 9.17 4.37
N THR A 188 6.50 10.24 4.28
CA THR A 188 6.21 11.05 5.45
C THR A 188 4.85 11.73 5.39
N ASN A 189 4.29 12.02 6.56
CA ASN A 189 3.01 12.69 6.73
C ASN A 189 1.88 12.03 5.93
N SER A 190 1.90 10.70 5.85
CA SER A 190 0.97 9.92 5.03
C SER A 190 0.11 8.99 5.89
N ALA A 191 -1.11 8.74 5.44
CA ALA A 191 -2.08 7.92 6.15
C ALA A 191 -2.74 6.93 5.20
N VAL A 192 -2.82 5.67 5.60
CA VAL A 192 -3.53 4.63 4.84
C VAL A 192 -4.59 3.96 5.69
N SER A 193 -5.71 3.62 5.08
CA SER A 193 -6.77 2.84 5.72
C SER A 193 -7.40 1.87 4.74
N GLY A 194 -7.91 0.75 5.26
CA GLY A 194 -8.60 -0.27 4.48
C GLY A 194 -8.17 -1.68 4.84
N SER A 195 -7.84 -2.51 3.84
CA SER A 195 -7.54 -3.93 4.07
C SER A 195 -6.43 -4.50 3.18
N ILE A 196 -5.72 -5.50 3.71
CA ILE A 196 -4.81 -6.34 2.95
C ILE A 196 -5.20 -7.79 3.20
N THR A 197 -5.54 -8.53 2.14
CA THR A 197 -5.82 -9.97 2.20
C THR A 197 -4.77 -10.71 1.40
N THR A 198 -4.13 -11.71 2.01
CA THR A 198 -2.98 -12.39 1.42
C THR A 198 -3.00 -13.90 1.60
N GLY A 199 -2.47 -14.60 0.59
CA GLY A 199 -2.03 -15.98 0.68
C GLY A 199 -0.60 -16.08 1.23
N GLN A 200 0.20 -17.00 0.69
CA GLN A 200 1.60 -17.21 1.07
C GLN A 200 2.45 -16.03 0.61
N SER A 201 3.02 -15.30 1.58
CA SER A 201 3.80 -14.09 1.34
C SER A 201 4.99 -13.93 2.29
N GLN A 202 5.89 -13.00 1.96
CA GLN A 202 7.07 -12.73 2.76
C GLN A 202 6.84 -11.55 3.70
N PHE A 203 6.69 -10.33 3.18
CA PHE A 203 6.68 -9.12 4.00
C PHE A 203 5.40 -8.30 3.78
N ILE A 204 4.57 -8.20 4.81
CA ILE A 204 3.27 -7.52 4.75
C ILE A 204 3.23 -6.42 5.80
N GLY A 205 3.08 -5.18 5.34
CA GLY A 205 2.84 -4.03 6.21
C GLY A 205 1.60 -3.27 5.79
N GLY A 206 0.84 -2.67 6.71
CA GLY A 206 -0.31 -1.85 6.33
C GLY A 206 0.08 -0.69 5.39
N LEU A 207 1.21 -0.03 5.67
CA LEU A 207 1.76 1.05 4.84
C LEU A 207 2.77 0.54 3.82
N VAL A 208 3.80 -0.20 4.28
CA VAL A 208 4.93 -0.67 3.47
C VAL A 208 5.27 -2.12 3.75
N GLY A 209 5.50 -2.95 2.74
CA GLY A 209 6.02 -4.31 2.92
C GLY A 209 7.42 -4.31 3.56
N ILE A 210 8.39 -3.72 2.87
CA ILE A 210 9.79 -3.59 3.31
C ILE A 210 10.22 -2.12 3.37
N ASN A 211 10.70 -1.66 4.52
CA ASN A 211 11.30 -0.34 4.67
C ASN A 211 12.83 -0.42 4.83
N TYR A 212 13.58 0.08 3.84
CA TYR A 212 15.02 0.35 3.93
C TYR A 212 15.35 1.84 4.02
N GLY A 213 14.36 2.70 3.79
CA GLY A 213 14.47 4.16 3.85
C GLY A 213 13.89 4.74 5.13
N THR A 214 13.21 5.88 5.00
CA THR A 214 12.55 6.59 6.10
C THR A 214 11.03 6.49 5.98
N VAL A 215 10.39 6.17 7.11
CA VAL A 215 8.95 6.31 7.36
C VAL A 215 8.82 7.23 8.57
N SER A 216 8.17 8.39 8.41
CA SER A 216 8.10 9.40 9.47
C SER A 216 6.78 10.15 9.49
N LYS A 217 6.12 10.21 10.65
CA LYS A 217 4.78 10.84 10.77
C LYS A 217 3.77 10.15 9.88
N ASP A 218 3.75 8.82 9.92
CA ASP A 218 2.84 8.03 9.08
C ASP A 218 1.89 7.19 9.92
N SER A 219 0.74 6.87 9.33
CA SER A 219 -0.26 6.04 9.99
C SER A 219 -0.87 4.97 9.10
N ALA A 220 -1.16 3.80 9.68
CA ALA A 220 -1.89 2.73 9.03
C ALA A 220 -3.08 2.26 9.88
N SER A 221 -4.29 2.37 9.35
CA SER A 221 -5.53 1.81 9.92
C SER A 221 -6.02 0.68 9.02
N VAL A 222 -5.28 -0.43 9.01
CA VAL A 222 -5.40 -1.47 7.98
C VAL A 222 -5.69 -2.82 8.62
N PHE A 223 -6.80 -3.44 8.21
CA PHE A 223 -7.10 -4.83 8.56
C PHE A 223 -6.26 -5.77 7.69
N ILE A 224 -5.37 -6.55 8.29
CA ILE A 224 -4.51 -7.49 7.58
C ILE A 224 -5.00 -8.92 7.84
N SER A 225 -5.26 -9.67 6.77
CA SER A 225 -5.74 -11.05 6.84
C SER A 225 -4.87 -11.99 6.02
N THR A 226 -4.30 -13.04 6.65
CA THR A 226 -3.53 -14.08 5.96
C THR A 226 -4.27 -15.41 5.93
N THR A 227 -4.25 -16.12 4.79
CA THR A 227 -4.99 -17.37 4.58
C THR A 227 -4.11 -18.62 4.52
N SER A 228 -2.84 -18.50 4.13
CA SER A 228 -1.91 -19.62 3.95
C SER A 228 -0.51 -19.41 4.57
N GLY A 229 -0.34 -18.32 5.33
CA GLY A 229 0.87 -17.98 6.10
C GLY A 229 1.66 -16.80 5.53
N ALA A 230 2.41 -16.10 6.37
CA ALA A 230 3.36 -15.07 5.93
C ALA A 230 4.58 -14.99 6.86
N ALA A 231 5.73 -14.56 6.35
CA ALA A 231 6.94 -14.48 7.17
C ALA A 231 6.84 -13.34 8.19
N ASP A 232 6.83 -12.07 7.74
CA ASP A 232 6.80 -10.92 8.63
C ASP A 232 5.57 -10.05 8.36
N ILE A 233 4.79 -9.80 9.40
CA ILE A 233 3.59 -8.98 9.35
C ILE A 233 3.67 -7.88 10.40
N GLY A 234 3.58 -6.64 9.95
CA GLY A 234 3.44 -5.48 10.82
C GLY A 234 2.20 -4.66 10.48
N GLY A 235 1.58 -4.03 11.48
CA GLY A 235 0.50 -3.10 11.20
C GLY A 235 0.92 -1.91 10.32
N LEU A 236 2.16 -1.42 10.47
CA LEU A 236 2.74 -0.38 9.64
C LEU A 236 3.68 -0.95 8.57
N VAL A 237 4.68 -1.73 9.00
CA VAL A 237 5.77 -2.23 8.15
C VAL A 237 5.99 -3.73 8.38
N GLY A 238 6.07 -4.53 7.32
CA GLY A 238 6.40 -5.96 7.44
C GLY A 238 7.83 -6.17 7.95
N TYR A 239 8.81 -5.77 7.13
CA TYR A 239 10.23 -5.77 7.47
C TYR A 239 10.80 -4.35 7.55
N ASN A 240 11.40 -3.98 8.68
CA ASN A 240 12.10 -2.73 8.84
C ASN A 240 13.63 -2.95 8.85
N GLY A 241 14.29 -2.49 7.81
CA GLY A 241 15.75 -2.29 7.73
C GLY A 241 16.17 -0.82 7.79
N GLY A 242 15.23 0.12 7.96
CA GLY A 242 15.47 1.56 7.92
C GLY A 242 15.05 2.29 9.20
N ASN A 243 14.56 3.52 9.05
CA ASN A 243 14.12 4.37 10.15
C ASN A 243 12.59 4.51 10.16
N ILE A 244 11.97 4.25 11.30
CA ILE A 244 10.56 4.55 11.58
C ILE A 244 10.51 5.55 12.75
N SER A 245 9.83 6.68 12.57
CA SER A 245 9.70 7.68 13.62
C SER A 245 8.34 8.35 13.63
N ASN A 246 7.82 8.67 14.81
CA ASN A 246 6.55 9.38 14.94
C ASN A 246 5.39 8.71 14.18
N SER A 247 5.34 7.39 14.13
CA SER A 247 4.36 6.68 13.32
C SER A 247 3.50 5.77 14.18
N TYR A 248 2.32 5.44 13.68
CA TYR A 248 1.46 4.50 14.38
C TYR A 248 0.68 3.58 13.47
N ALA A 249 0.23 2.47 14.03
CA ALA A 249 -0.71 1.61 13.34
C ALA A 249 -1.84 1.20 14.28
N ALA A 250 -3.04 1.05 13.71
CA ALA A 250 -4.22 0.54 14.38
C ALA A 250 -4.97 -0.45 13.46
N TYR A 251 -5.94 -1.18 14.04
CA TYR A 251 -6.79 -2.26 13.47
C TYR A 251 -6.26 -3.68 13.72
N PRO A 252 -7.03 -4.74 13.41
CA PRO A 252 -6.57 -6.11 13.71
C PRO A 252 -5.65 -6.73 12.64
N ILE A 253 -4.74 -7.63 13.08
CA ILE A 253 -4.11 -8.65 12.24
C ILE A 253 -4.81 -9.98 12.49
N SER A 254 -5.19 -10.69 11.42
CA SER A 254 -5.86 -11.99 11.47
C SER A 254 -5.12 -13.01 10.61
N GLY A 255 -4.97 -14.24 11.09
CA GLY A 255 -4.39 -15.31 10.26
C GLY A 255 -3.74 -16.47 11.01
N ALA A 256 -3.06 -17.31 10.23
CA ALA A 256 -2.48 -18.58 10.65
C ALA A 256 -1.07 -18.75 10.08
N ASN A 257 -0.22 -19.54 10.74
CA ASN A 257 1.09 -19.98 10.24
C ASN A 257 2.03 -18.81 9.86
N MET A 258 2.27 -17.92 10.82
CA MET A 258 3.07 -16.71 10.61
C MET A 258 4.38 -16.79 11.38
N THR A 259 5.46 -16.18 10.89
CA THR A 259 6.74 -16.23 11.60
C THR A 259 6.83 -15.11 12.63
N ASN A 260 6.87 -13.85 12.18
CA ASN A 260 7.02 -12.67 13.03
C ASN A 260 5.82 -11.76 12.84
N VAL A 261 5.08 -11.50 13.93
CA VAL A 261 3.88 -10.67 13.90
C VAL A 261 4.01 -9.56 14.94
N GLY A 262 4.01 -8.31 14.48
CA GLY A 262 4.05 -7.14 15.36
C GLY A 262 2.91 -6.18 15.09
N GLY A 263 2.42 -5.49 16.12
CA GLY A 263 1.37 -4.49 15.94
C GLY A 263 1.85 -3.30 15.12
N LEU A 264 3.14 -2.94 15.18
CA LEU A 264 3.75 -1.92 14.33
C LEU A 264 4.63 -2.54 13.24
N VAL A 265 5.56 -3.43 13.64
CA VAL A 265 6.58 -4.00 12.74
C VAL A 265 6.68 -5.51 12.90
N GLY A 266 6.67 -6.27 11.79
CA GLY A 266 6.90 -7.72 11.83
C GLY A 266 8.31 -8.07 12.32
N GLU A 267 9.32 -7.73 11.51
CA GLU A 267 10.74 -7.84 11.89
C GLU A 267 11.43 -6.47 11.86
N ASN A 268 12.15 -6.14 12.94
CA ASN A 268 13.03 -4.98 13.02
C ASN A 268 14.50 -5.42 12.94
N GLY A 269 15.06 -5.35 11.73
CA GLY A 269 16.36 -5.91 11.39
C GLY A 269 17.41 -4.85 11.04
N GLN A 270 17.97 -4.97 9.85
CA GLN A 270 19.05 -4.12 9.36
C GLN A 270 18.97 -3.99 7.84
N ASN A 271 19.50 -2.92 7.27
CA ASN A 271 19.56 -2.81 5.80
C ASN A 271 20.59 -3.78 5.19
N PRO A 272 20.63 -3.92 3.85
CA PRO A 272 21.59 -4.81 3.17
C PRO A 272 23.07 -4.47 3.42
N ASN A 273 23.37 -3.29 3.95
CA ASN A 273 24.73 -2.86 4.32
C ASN A 273 25.05 -3.15 5.80
N GLY A 274 24.17 -3.83 6.53
CA GLY A 274 24.37 -4.20 7.93
C GLY A 274 24.17 -3.05 8.92
N VAL A 275 23.48 -1.98 8.53
CA VAL A 275 23.10 -0.88 9.45
C VAL A 275 21.82 -1.27 10.17
N PRO A 276 21.79 -1.34 11.51
CA PRO A 276 20.59 -1.66 12.27
C PRO A 276 19.46 -0.66 12.01
N ALA A 277 18.24 -1.19 11.95
CA ALA A 277 17.02 -0.41 11.85
C ALA A 277 16.69 0.29 13.18
N SER A 278 15.84 1.32 13.13
CA SER A 278 15.38 2.03 14.33
C SER A 278 13.88 2.30 14.28
N ILE A 279 13.26 2.23 15.46
CA ILE A 279 11.87 2.60 15.72
C ILE A 279 11.87 3.59 16.88
N GLU A 280 11.39 4.80 16.67
CA GLU A 280 11.41 5.86 17.66
C GLU A 280 10.06 6.56 17.77
N THR A 281 9.62 6.94 18.97
CA THR A 281 8.43 7.80 19.17
C THR A 281 7.18 7.29 18.44
N SER A 282 7.00 5.96 18.39
CA SER A 282 5.98 5.31 17.58
C SER A 282 5.09 4.41 18.45
N TYR A 283 3.88 4.11 18.01
CA TYR A 283 3.02 3.23 18.79
C TYR A 283 2.11 2.32 17.96
N SER A 284 1.66 1.22 18.56
CA SER A 284 0.64 0.34 17.99
C SER A 284 -0.60 0.27 18.88
N ASP A 285 -1.77 0.25 18.23
CA ASP A 285 -3.06 -0.02 18.85
C ASP A 285 -3.74 -1.17 18.10
N TYR A 286 -3.19 -2.37 18.29
CA TYR A 286 -3.55 -3.58 17.53
C TYR A 286 -4.20 -4.64 18.41
N ALA A 287 -5.22 -5.29 17.84
CA ALA A 287 -5.72 -6.56 18.32
C ALA A 287 -5.25 -7.69 17.40
N PHE A 288 -4.95 -8.86 17.95
CA PHE A 288 -4.51 -10.02 17.17
C PHE A 288 -5.58 -11.11 17.18
N ILE A 289 -6.02 -11.55 16.01
CA ILE A 289 -7.01 -12.62 15.82
C ILE A 289 -6.28 -13.83 15.22
N ILE A 290 -5.61 -14.59 16.07
CA ILE A 290 -4.69 -15.63 15.63
C ILE A 290 -5.35 -17.01 15.66
N SER A 291 -5.28 -17.72 14.53
CA SER A 291 -5.71 -19.10 14.40
C SER A 291 -4.54 -19.99 13.97
N GLY A 292 -3.74 -20.49 14.91
CA GLY A 292 -2.65 -21.43 14.62
C GLY A 292 -1.29 -20.97 15.14
N SER A 293 -0.22 -21.51 14.55
CA SER A 293 1.14 -21.29 15.03
C SER A 293 1.70 -19.93 14.61
N ILE A 294 2.27 -19.22 15.59
CA ILE A 294 3.14 -18.06 15.36
C ILE A 294 4.44 -18.29 16.10
N SER A 295 5.58 -18.01 15.46
CA SER A 295 6.89 -18.15 16.10
C SER A 295 7.13 -17.01 17.10
N ASN A 296 7.01 -15.76 16.65
CA ASN A 296 7.22 -14.57 17.47
C ASN A 296 6.04 -13.60 17.29
N ILE A 297 5.36 -13.27 18.38
CA ILE A 297 4.28 -12.28 18.39
C ILE A 297 4.57 -11.20 19.43
N GLY A 298 4.52 -9.94 19.03
CA GLY A 298 4.69 -8.80 19.93
C GLY A 298 3.66 -7.70 19.68
N THR A 299 3.26 -6.99 20.73
CA THR A 299 2.30 -5.90 20.59
C THR A 299 2.87 -4.74 19.79
N LEU A 300 4.18 -4.48 19.83
CA LEU A 300 4.87 -3.54 18.95
C LEU A 300 5.64 -4.23 17.82
N VAL A 301 6.59 -5.11 18.17
CA VAL A 301 7.48 -5.77 17.20
C VAL A 301 7.41 -7.29 17.35
N GLY A 302 7.24 -8.02 16.25
CA GLY A 302 7.28 -9.48 16.26
C GLY A 302 8.66 -10.00 16.65
N TYR A 303 9.67 -9.68 15.84
CA TYR A 303 11.06 -10.03 16.10
C TYR A 303 11.98 -8.81 15.92
N ASN A 304 12.68 -8.42 16.98
CA ASN A 304 13.70 -7.38 16.91
C ASN A 304 15.06 -8.05 16.73
N SER A 305 15.50 -8.26 15.49
CA SER A 305 16.67 -9.09 15.18
C SER A 305 17.99 -8.36 15.37
N PHE A 306 18.06 -7.08 14.97
CA PHE A 306 19.25 -6.23 15.11
C PHE A 306 18.94 -4.80 15.55
N GLY A 307 17.70 -4.34 15.41
CA GLY A 307 17.37 -2.93 15.51
C GLY A 307 17.22 -2.38 16.93
N THR A 308 16.97 -1.06 16.98
CA THR A 308 16.68 -0.32 18.20
C THR A 308 15.20 0.05 18.28
N VAL A 309 14.67 0.05 19.49
CA VAL A 309 13.34 0.57 19.82
C VAL A 309 13.47 1.57 20.97
N ASP A 310 13.06 2.81 20.75
CA ASP A 310 13.13 3.88 21.75
C ASP A 310 11.82 4.64 21.86
N SER A 311 11.44 5.01 23.08
CA SER A 311 10.32 5.90 23.38
C SER A 311 9.06 5.50 22.62
N SER A 312 8.77 4.20 22.56
CA SER A 312 7.70 3.63 21.74
C SER A 312 6.76 2.79 22.58
N TYR A 313 5.49 2.72 22.18
CA TYR A 313 4.42 2.22 23.04
C TYR A 313 3.49 1.27 22.31
N ALA A 314 2.80 0.41 23.05
CA ALA A 314 1.72 -0.38 22.50
C ALA A 314 0.57 -0.43 23.48
N THR A 315 -0.67 -0.42 23.00
CA THR A 315 -1.83 -0.70 23.86
C THR A 315 -1.80 -2.17 24.29
N ASP A 316 -2.25 -2.43 25.51
CA ASP A 316 -2.36 -3.77 26.06
C ASP A 316 -3.10 -4.75 25.12
N GLY A 317 -2.35 -5.74 24.61
CA GLY A 317 -2.85 -6.83 23.79
C GLY A 317 -3.15 -8.10 24.59
N GLY A 318 -3.29 -8.00 25.92
CA GLY A 318 -3.40 -9.13 26.84
C GLY A 318 -2.04 -9.76 27.13
N ASN A 319 -1.92 -11.08 27.00
CA ASN A 319 -0.69 -11.82 27.33
C ASN A 319 0.39 -11.77 26.22
N ILE A 320 0.29 -10.82 25.29
CA ILE A 320 1.25 -10.68 24.20
C ILE A 320 2.39 -9.76 24.68
N PRO A 321 3.66 -10.17 24.57
CA PRO A 321 4.79 -9.35 25.01
C PRO A 321 4.94 -8.09 24.14
N PHE A 322 5.67 -7.08 24.63
CA PHE A 322 5.95 -5.87 23.85
C PHE A 322 6.74 -6.18 22.55
N ILE A 323 7.76 -7.02 22.69
CA ILE A 323 8.57 -7.58 21.61
C ILE A 323 8.46 -9.10 21.69
N GLY A 324 8.12 -9.77 20.60
CA GLY A 324 7.95 -11.23 20.59
C GLY A 324 9.26 -11.99 20.84
N ALA A 325 10.34 -11.56 20.20
CA ALA A 325 11.69 -12.03 20.47
C ALA A 325 12.75 -10.94 20.18
N ASN A 326 13.89 -11.00 20.87
CA ASN A 326 15.04 -10.12 20.61
C ASN A 326 16.25 -10.96 20.18
N GLY A 327 16.93 -10.50 19.14
CA GLY A 327 18.28 -10.94 18.80
C GLY A 327 19.31 -10.39 19.79
N SER A 328 20.49 -10.99 19.82
CA SER A 328 21.52 -10.71 20.84
C SER A 328 22.05 -9.28 20.83
N THR A 329 21.92 -8.56 19.72
CA THR A 329 22.40 -7.17 19.56
C THR A 329 21.26 -6.15 19.54
N ALA A 330 20.02 -6.60 19.66
CA ALA A 330 18.85 -5.75 19.61
C ALA A 330 18.67 -4.99 20.94
N SER A 331 18.09 -3.79 20.89
CA SER A 331 17.89 -2.97 22.10
C SER A 331 16.51 -2.33 22.17
N VAL A 332 15.98 -2.25 23.38
CA VAL A 332 14.69 -1.63 23.69
C VAL A 332 14.90 -0.73 24.91
N LYS A 333 14.53 0.55 24.81
CA LYS A 333 14.67 1.51 25.90
C LYS A 333 13.51 2.49 25.91
N ASN A 334 13.18 3.04 27.08
CA ASN A 334 12.10 4.02 27.29
C ASN A 334 10.75 3.62 26.67
N SER A 335 10.50 2.32 26.50
CA SER A 335 9.40 1.77 25.72
C SER A 335 8.63 0.76 26.55
N SER A 336 7.31 0.75 26.42
CA SER A 336 6.46 -0.12 27.25
C SER A 336 5.08 -0.38 26.64
N VAL A 337 4.45 -1.46 27.09
CA VAL A 337 3.00 -1.63 26.92
C VAL A 337 2.29 -0.68 27.89
N LEU A 338 1.25 -0.02 27.42
CA LEU A 338 0.35 0.82 28.20
C LEU A 338 -0.97 0.08 28.42
N SER A 339 -1.55 0.20 29.61
CA SER A 339 -2.95 -0.21 29.80
C SER A 339 -3.85 0.63 28.90
N TYR A 340 -5.04 0.12 28.56
CA TYR A 340 -5.99 0.89 27.76
C TYR A 340 -6.34 2.25 28.41
N SER A 341 -6.40 2.34 29.73
CA SER A 341 -6.65 3.63 30.40
C SER A 341 -5.46 4.58 30.28
N ASP A 342 -4.22 4.07 30.33
CA ASP A 342 -3.02 4.89 30.26
C ASP A 342 -2.71 5.34 28.83
N SER A 343 -3.07 4.56 27.82
CA SER A 343 -2.89 4.92 26.41
C SER A 343 -3.76 6.10 25.97
N LEU A 344 -4.74 6.51 26.78
CA LEU A 344 -5.56 7.71 26.55
C LEU A 344 -4.99 8.96 27.24
N LEU A 345 -3.84 8.86 27.91
CA LEU A 345 -3.23 9.94 28.66
C LEU A 345 -1.94 10.44 27.98
N GLN A 346 -1.86 11.75 27.72
CA GLN A 346 -0.68 12.38 27.14
C GLN A 346 0.62 12.07 27.92
N ALA A 347 0.52 12.04 29.26
CA ALA A 347 1.66 11.83 30.14
C ALA A 347 2.29 10.43 30.03
N SER A 348 1.59 9.47 29.43
CA SER A 348 2.09 8.10 29.23
C SER A 348 3.10 8.00 28.09
N TYR A 349 3.07 8.94 27.15
CA TYR A 349 3.90 8.94 25.94
C TYR A 349 5.15 9.79 26.14
N VAL A 350 6.10 9.28 26.91
CA VAL A 350 7.39 9.96 27.14
C VAL A 350 8.17 10.03 25.82
N GLY A 351 8.72 11.21 25.51
CA GLY A 351 9.47 11.46 24.27
C GLY A 351 8.61 11.93 23.09
N PHE A 352 7.27 11.88 23.17
CA PHE A 352 6.39 12.39 22.13
C PHE A 352 6.28 13.93 22.18
N ASP A 353 6.40 14.59 21.02
CA ASP A 353 6.18 16.02 20.87
C ASP A 353 4.69 16.33 20.57
N PHE A 354 3.92 16.59 21.63
CA PHE A 354 2.52 17.02 21.53
C PHE A 354 2.33 18.49 21.12
N THR A 355 3.41 19.24 20.93
CA THR A 355 3.38 20.62 20.46
C THR A 355 3.33 20.66 18.93
N ASN A 356 4.19 19.87 18.27
CA ASN A 356 4.39 19.99 16.82
C ASN A 356 4.07 18.74 16.01
N VAL A 357 4.03 17.55 16.62
CA VAL A 357 3.88 16.29 15.87
C VAL A 357 2.58 15.59 16.22
N TRP A 358 2.32 15.41 17.50
CA TRP A 358 1.17 14.66 18.00
C TRP A 358 0.10 15.59 18.56
N THR A 359 -1.13 15.12 18.53
CA THR A 359 -2.27 15.68 19.27
C THR A 359 -2.97 14.56 20.00
N ILE A 360 -3.54 14.84 21.17
CA ILE A 360 -4.33 13.87 21.93
C ILE A 360 -5.53 14.60 22.56
N SER A 361 -6.71 14.06 22.31
CA SER A 361 -7.96 14.55 22.90
C SER A 361 -8.38 13.64 24.05
N ALA A 362 -9.12 14.19 25.01
CA ALA A 362 -9.58 13.41 26.16
C ALA A 362 -10.37 12.16 25.71
N GLY A 363 -9.92 10.99 26.14
CA GLY A 363 -10.54 9.71 25.79
C GLY A 363 -10.19 9.17 24.40
N GLN A 364 -9.19 9.74 23.72
CA GLN A 364 -8.70 9.26 22.42
C GLN A 364 -7.20 8.93 22.49
N MET A 365 -6.75 8.01 21.64
CA MET A 365 -5.33 7.75 21.40
C MET A 365 -4.67 8.96 20.72
N PRO A 366 -3.35 9.16 20.86
CA PRO A 366 -2.63 10.18 20.10
C PRO A 366 -2.84 10.03 18.59
N THR A 367 -3.00 11.13 17.86
CA THR A 367 -2.97 11.14 16.40
C THR A 367 -1.96 12.17 15.91
N LEU A 368 -1.58 12.08 14.64
CA LEU A 368 -0.73 13.08 14.00
C LEU A 368 -1.52 14.39 13.78
N ARG A 369 -0.81 15.52 13.82
CA ARG A 369 -1.37 16.88 13.67
C ARG A 369 -1.71 17.27 12.24
#